data_AF-L1NXL0-F1
#
_entry.id   AF-L1NXL0-F1
#
_cell.length_a   1.000
_cell.length_b   1.000
_cell.length_c   1.000
_cell.angle_alpha   90.00
_cell.angle_beta   90.00
_cell.angle_gamma   90.00
#
_symmetry.space_group_name_H-M   'P 1'
#
loop_
_entity.id
_entity.type
_entity.pdbx_description
1 polymer ?
#
loop_
_entity_poly.entity_id
_entity_poly.type
_entity_poly.pdbx_seq_one_letter_code
_entity_poly.pdbx_strand_id
1 'polypeptide(L)'
;MVNDEMLKTAEELIDNLEVDRALPLVQSLIRSGVAEAYGMLAYIYDYKRQNFGSPDKQTVEEAYGKYYEALENDFRRGNLPSGMKLAGALRFHTANHIARDDKKALLIYQKCASAGWDEAVITLAEIYKTGDLGTEADLGKCTALLASAAEKGNAQAMHELGILLLQDHRDQALDWINKAAQKGYWQAVEYIRSVHQAL
;
A
#
# COMPACT_ATOMS: atom_id res chain seq x y z
N MET A 1 -3.74 2.79 -24.21
CA MET A 1 -4.16 4.13 -24.67
C MET A 1 -5.65 4.35 -24.46
N VAL A 2 -6.57 3.65 -25.14
CA VAL A 2 -8.02 3.89 -24.97
C VAL A 2 -8.51 3.62 -23.53
N ASN A 3 -8.07 2.53 -22.89
CA ASN A 3 -8.46 2.22 -21.52
C ASN A 3 -7.86 3.20 -20.49
N ASP A 4 -6.63 3.67 -20.70
CA ASP A 4 -5.94 4.57 -19.76
C ASP A 4 -6.63 5.95 -19.73
N GLU A 5 -7.01 6.47 -20.89
CA GLU A 5 -7.74 7.75 -21.00
C GLU A 5 -9.16 7.63 -20.41
N MET A 6 -9.84 6.52 -20.68
CA MET A 6 -11.16 6.23 -20.12
C MET A 6 -11.10 6.05 -18.59
N LEU A 7 -10.05 5.42 -18.06
CA LEU A 7 -9.81 5.27 -16.63
C LEU A 7 -9.63 6.64 -15.97
N LYS A 8 -8.75 7.48 -16.52
CA LYS A 8 -8.51 8.84 -16.03
C LYS A 8 -9.78 9.69 -16.04
N THR A 9 -10.57 9.59 -17.11
CA THR A 9 -11.86 10.31 -17.20
C THR A 9 -12.85 9.79 -16.16
N ALA A 10 -12.92 8.48 -15.93
CA ALA A 10 -13.77 7.91 -14.90
C ALA A 10 -13.35 8.37 -13.49
N GLU A 11 -12.05 8.43 -13.21
CA GLU A 11 -11.49 8.98 -11.95
C GLU A 11 -11.90 10.44 -11.75
N GLU A 12 -11.68 11.29 -12.75
CA GLU A 12 -12.02 12.71 -12.68
C GLU A 12 -13.52 12.93 -12.45
N LEU A 13 -14.39 12.13 -13.07
CA LEU A 13 -15.83 12.20 -12.83
C LEU A 13 -16.19 11.75 -11.41
N ILE A 14 -15.54 10.71 -10.89
CA ILE A 14 -15.77 10.23 -9.51
C ILE A 14 -15.32 11.28 -8.49
N ASP A 15 -14.15 11.90 -8.69
CA ASP A 15 -13.63 12.96 -7.82
C ASP A 15 -14.55 14.18 -7.77
N ASN A 16 -15.23 14.47 -8.89
CA ASN A 16 -16.24 15.53 -8.99
C ASN A 16 -17.65 15.07 -8.54
N LEU A 17 -17.78 13.86 -7.98
CA LEU A 17 -19.05 13.24 -7.56
C LEU A 17 -20.08 13.05 -8.69
N GLU A 18 -19.64 13.06 -9.94
CA GLU A 18 -20.45 12.84 -11.14
C GLU A 18 -20.63 11.34 -11.44
N VAL A 19 -21.03 10.57 -10.42
CA VAL A 19 -21.02 9.10 -10.44
C VAL A 19 -21.91 8.48 -11.52
N ASP A 20 -23.00 9.16 -11.91
CA ASP A 20 -23.88 8.68 -12.98
C ASP A 20 -23.23 8.79 -14.36
N ARG A 21 -22.36 9.79 -14.57
CA ARG A 21 -21.56 9.93 -15.79
C ARG A 21 -20.38 8.95 -15.80
N ALA A 22 -19.80 8.67 -14.62
CA ALA A 22 -18.71 7.72 -14.47
C ALA A 22 -19.15 6.27 -14.69
N LEU A 23 -20.34 5.89 -14.22
CA LEU A 23 -20.83 4.51 -14.22
C LEU A 23 -20.72 3.78 -15.58
N PRO A 24 -21.20 4.33 -16.72
CA PRO A 24 -21.07 3.64 -18.01
C PRO A 24 -19.62 3.46 -18.47
N LEU A 25 -18.72 4.40 -18.14
CA LEU A 25 -17.29 4.28 -18.43
C LEU A 25 -16.66 3.15 -17.61
N VAL A 26 -16.95 3.13 -16.31
CA VAL A 26 -16.50 2.09 -15.39
C VAL A 26 -16.98 0.71 -15.84
N GLN A 27 -18.25 0.58 -16.23
CA GLN A 27 -18.77 -0.69 -16.77
C GLN A 27 -18.07 -1.10 -18.08
N SER A 28 -17.68 -0.14 -18.92
CA SER A 28 -16.92 -0.40 -20.15
C SER A 28 -15.50 -0.88 -19.87
N LEU A 29 -14.83 -0.27 -18.89
CA LEU A 29 -13.50 -0.68 -18.43
C LEU A 29 -13.52 -2.10 -17.86
N ILE A 30 -14.55 -2.45 -17.07
CA ILE A 30 -14.74 -3.81 -16.55
C ILE A 30 -14.88 -4.83 -17.69
N ARG A 31 -15.74 -4.54 -18.70
CA ARG A 31 -15.89 -5.40 -19.88
C ARG A 31 -14.58 -5.56 -20.66
N SER A 32 -13.70 -4.57 -20.57
CA SER A 32 -12.38 -4.57 -21.22
C SER A 32 -11.29 -5.22 -20.36
N GLY A 33 -11.63 -5.76 -19.19
CA GLY A 33 -10.73 -6.50 -18.31
C GLY A 33 -9.88 -5.65 -17.36
N VAL A 34 -10.23 -4.39 -17.14
CA VAL A 34 -9.51 -3.49 -16.21
C VAL A 34 -9.95 -3.77 -14.78
N ALA A 35 -9.04 -4.26 -13.94
CA ALA A 35 -9.33 -4.66 -12.56
C ALA A 35 -9.68 -3.47 -11.66
N GLU A 36 -8.99 -2.34 -11.85
CA GLU A 36 -9.18 -1.11 -11.09
C GLU A 36 -10.63 -0.59 -11.18
N ALA A 37 -11.29 -0.82 -12.32
CA ALA A 37 -12.66 -0.39 -12.55
C ALA A 37 -13.67 -1.10 -11.64
N TYR A 38 -13.38 -2.30 -11.13
CA TYR A 38 -14.23 -2.93 -10.13
C TYR A 38 -14.26 -2.15 -8.80
N GLY A 39 -13.13 -1.54 -8.41
CA GLY A 39 -13.06 -0.70 -7.22
C GLY A 39 -13.88 0.59 -7.38
N MET A 40 -13.81 1.19 -8.57
CA MET A 40 -14.63 2.36 -8.93
C MET A 40 -16.13 2.03 -8.93
N LEU A 41 -16.51 0.86 -9.46
CA LEU A 41 -17.90 0.42 -9.47
C LEU A 41 -18.44 0.26 -8.04
N ALA A 42 -17.65 -0.39 -7.18
CA ALA A 42 -18.00 -0.61 -5.79
C ALA A 42 -18.18 0.73 -5.05
N TYR A 43 -17.28 1.69 -5.27
CA TYR A 43 -17.41 3.05 -4.75
C TYR A 43 -18.69 3.74 -5.24
N ILE A 44 -18.96 3.71 -6.54
CA ILE A 44 -20.17 4.32 -7.12
C ILE A 44 -21.42 3.72 -6.50
N TYR A 45 -21.47 2.40 -6.33
CA TYR A 45 -22.63 1.74 -5.72
C TYR A 45 -22.79 2.08 -4.25
N ASP A 46 -21.72 2.13 -3.47
CA ASP A 46 -21.80 2.53 -2.07
C ASP A 46 -22.25 3.99 -1.92
N TYR A 47 -21.67 4.91 -2.72
CA TYR A 47 -22.11 6.31 -2.77
C TYR A 47 -23.59 6.44 -3.12
N LYS A 48 -24.04 5.76 -4.17
CA LYS A 48 -25.44 5.86 -4.60
C LYS A 48 -26.40 5.24 -3.58
N ARG A 49 -26.00 4.15 -2.92
CA ARG A 49 -26.77 3.56 -1.84
C ARG A 49 -26.95 4.53 -0.68
N GLN A 50 -25.87 5.20 -0.26
CA GLN A 50 -25.91 6.15 0.86
C GLN A 50 -26.77 7.40 0.57
N ASN A 51 -26.76 7.88 -0.67
CA ASN A 51 -27.43 9.14 -1.04
C ASN A 51 -28.83 8.95 -1.65
N PHE A 52 -29.06 7.83 -2.34
CA PHE A 52 -30.29 7.58 -3.12
C PHE A 52 -30.99 6.26 -2.75
N GLY A 53 -30.45 5.49 -1.80
CA GLY A 53 -31.04 4.22 -1.36
C GLY A 53 -30.93 3.08 -2.37
N SER A 54 -30.14 3.24 -3.43
CA SER A 54 -29.96 2.24 -4.49
C SER A 54 -28.52 2.25 -5.04
N PRO A 55 -27.90 1.09 -5.32
CA PRO A 55 -28.45 -0.25 -5.21
C PRO A 55 -28.50 -0.75 -3.75
N ASP A 56 -29.07 -1.93 -3.53
CA ASP A 56 -29.16 -2.53 -2.20
C ASP A 56 -27.77 -2.92 -1.65
N LYS A 57 -27.73 -3.25 -0.35
CA LYS A 57 -26.48 -3.58 0.36
C LYS A 57 -25.78 -4.81 -0.22
N GLN A 58 -26.53 -5.82 -0.67
CA GLN A 58 -25.96 -7.04 -1.24
C GLN A 58 -25.28 -6.73 -2.57
N THR A 59 -25.89 -5.90 -3.42
CA THR A 59 -25.28 -5.47 -4.69
C THR A 59 -23.95 -4.71 -4.46
N VAL A 60 -23.86 -3.89 -3.42
CA VAL A 60 -22.60 -3.23 -3.01
C VAL A 60 -21.56 -4.27 -2.59
N GLU A 61 -21.94 -5.21 -1.72
CA GLU A 61 -21.07 -6.30 -1.25
C GLU A 61 -20.52 -7.16 -2.40
N GLU A 62 -21.37 -7.52 -3.37
CA GLU A 62 -20.97 -8.26 -4.56
C GLU A 62 -19.98 -7.49 -5.44
N ALA A 63 -20.15 -6.17 -5.57
CA ALA A 63 -19.22 -5.34 -6.33
C ALA A 63 -17.83 -5.30 -5.70
N TYR A 64 -17.75 -5.15 -4.37
CA TYR A 64 -16.47 -5.23 -3.65
C TYR A 64 -15.86 -6.63 -3.70
N GLY A 65 -16.67 -7.69 -3.62
CA GLY A 65 -16.19 -9.07 -3.78
C GLY A 65 -15.46 -9.27 -5.11
N LYS A 66 -16.05 -8.78 -6.21
CA LYS A 66 -15.43 -8.81 -7.55
C LYS A 66 -14.15 -7.96 -7.63
N TYR A 67 -14.09 -6.83 -6.94
CA TYR A 67 -12.89 -6.02 -6.86
C TYR A 67 -11.72 -6.78 -6.22
N TYR A 68 -11.96 -7.43 -5.07
CA TYR A 68 -10.90 -8.21 -4.41
C TYR A 68 -10.49 -9.46 -5.19
N GLU A 69 -11.43 -10.11 -5.87
CA GLU A 69 -11.11 -11.20 -6.78
C GLU A 69 -10.24 -10.72 -7.95
N ALA A 70 -10.54 -9.55 -8.52
CA ALA A 70 -9.74 -8.95 -9.60
C ALA A 70 -8.33 -8.60 -9.12
N LEU A 71 -8.17 -7.97 -7.94
CA LEU A 71 -6.86 -7.70 -7.33
C LEU A 71 -6.07 -8.98 -7.11
N GLU A 72 -6.71 -10.03 -6.61
CA GLU A 72 -6.05 -11.31 -6.37
C GLU A 72 -5.59 -11.98 -7.67
N ASN A 73 -6.42 -11.95 -8.71
CA ASN A 73 -6.06 -12.48 -10.02
C ASN A 73 -4.91 -11.71 -10.67
N ASP A 74 -4.90 -10.39 -10.57
CA ASP A 74 -3.80 -9.55 -11.06
C ASP A 74 -2.52 -9.77 -10.26
N PHE A 75 -2.62 -9.90 -8.94
CA PHE A 75 -1.48 -10.25 -8.12
C PHE A 75 -0.91 -11.63 -8.48
N ARG A 76 -1.77 -12.62 -8.76
CA ARG A 76 -1.34 -13.94 -9.27
C ARG A 76 -0.62 -13.84 -10.62
N ARG A 77 -0.91 -12.81 -11.42
CA ARG A 77 -0.23 -12.50 -12.69
C ARG A 77 1.06 -11.67 -12.49
N GLY A 78 1.40 -11.31 -11.25
CA GLY A 78 2.62 -10.57 -10.91
C GLY A 78 2.41 -9.06 -10.72
N ASN A 79 1.17 -8.56 -10.73
CA ASN A 79 0.90 -7.14 -10.45
C ASN A 79 1.10 -6.85 -8.94
N LEU A 80 2.28 -6.35 -8.59
CA LEU A 80 2.64 -6.01 -7.21
C LEU A 80 1.76 -4.89 -6.61
N PRO A 81 1.42 -3.80 -7.34
CA PRO A 81 0.45 -2.81 -6.85
C PRO A 81 -0.88 -3.43 -6.40
N SER A 82 -1.44 -4.35 -7.18
CA SER A 82 -2.67 -5.07 -6.80
C SER A 82 -2.48 -5.92 -5.55
N GLY A 83 -1.31 -6.55 -5.41
CA GLY A 83 -0.90 -7.24 -4.19
C GLY A 83 -0.89 -6.32 -2.98
N MET A 84 -0.26 -5.15 -3.08
CA MET A 84 -0.18 -4.17 -1.98
C MET A 84 -1.57 -3.68 -1.56
N LYS A 85 -2.43 -3.34 -2.52
CA LYS A 85 -3.83 -2.95 -2.25
C LYS A 85 -4.59 -4.07 -1.52
N LEU A 86 -4.45 -5.32 -1.98
CA LEU A 86 -5.10 -6.47 -1.36
C LEU A 86 -4.56 -6.73 0.06
N ALA A 87 -3.24 -6.67 0.26
CA ALA A 87 -2.61 -6.87 1.57
C ALA A 87 -3.03 -5.80 2.59
N GLY A 88 -3.14 -4.53 2.16
CA GLY A 88 -3.65 -3.44 3.00
C GLY A 88 -5.10 -3.67 3.42
N ALA A 89 -5.97 -4.06 2.48
CA ALA A 89 -7.36 -4.36 2.76
C ALA A 89 -7.52 -5.54 3.75
N LEU A 90 -6.73 -6.59 3.57
CA LEU A 90 -6.70 -7.76 4.46
C LEU A 90 -6.12 -7.45 5.85
N ARG A 91 -5.15 -6.54 5.97
CA ARG A 91 -4.53 -6.15 7.26
C ARG A 91 -5.45 -5.25 8.08
N PHE A 92 -5.95 -4.18 7.49
CA PHE A 92 -6.64 -3.11 8.23
C PHE A 92 -8.15 -3.25 8.25
N HIS A 93 -8.72 -4.21 7.52
CA HIS A 93 -10.17 -4.35 7.37
C HIS A 93 -10.82 -3.02 6.92
N THR A 94 -10.09 -2.24 6.10
CA THR A 94 -10.44 -0.87 5.71
C THR A 94 -11.55 -0.80 4.68
N ALA A 95 -12.02 -1.94 4.20
CA ALA A 95 -13.15 -2.01 3.30
C ALA A 95 -14.19 -2.97 3.89
N ASN A 96 -15.43 -2.50 3.97
CA ASN A 96 -16.58 -3.13 4.61
C ASN A 96 -17.02 -4.49 4.01
N HIS A 97 -16.17 -5.14 3.22
CA HIS A 97 -16.55 -6.20 2.29
C HIS A 97 -15.45 -7.25 2.08
N ILE A 98 -14.37 -7.21 2.87
CA ILE A 98 -13.37 -8.28 2.93
C ILE A 98 -12.96 -8.52 4.37
N ALA A 99 -12.99 -9.77 4.82
CA ALA A 99 -12.59 -10.11 6.19
C ALA A 99 -11.08 -9.94 6.37
N ARG A 100 -10.67 -9.54 7.59
CA ARG A 100 -9.26 -9.50 7.99
C ARG A 100 -8.66 -10.90 7.86
N ASP A 101 -7.53 -11.00 7.17
CA ASP A 101 -6.74 -12.24 7.04
C ASP A 101 -5.25 -11.90 7.15
N ASP A 102 -4.76 -11.96 8.37
CA ASP A 102 -3.38 -11.61 8.70
C ASP A 102 -2.36 -12.51 7.99
N LYS A 103 -2.66 -13.81 7.88
CA LYS A 103 -1.77 -14.78 7.25
C LYS A 103 -1.64 -14.51 5.76
N LYS A 104 -2.77 -14.24 5.09
CA LYS A 104 -2.78 -13.92 3.67
C LYS A 104 -2.12 -12.56 3.41
N ALA A 105 -2.38 -11.55 4.24
CA ALA A 105 -1.73 -10.24 4.16
C ALA A 105 -0.20 -10.37 4.27
N LEU A 106 0.29 -11.08 5.29
CA LEU A 106 1.72 -11.32 5.50
C LEU A 106 2.37 -12.00 4.29
N LEU A 107 1.74 -13.04 3.74
CA LEU A 107 2.26 -13.76 2.57
C LEU A 107 2.38 -12.83 1.35
N ILE A 108 1.41 -11.93 1.15
CA ILE A 108 1.44 -10.98 0.04
C ILE A 108 2.56 -9.95 0.25
N TYR A 109 2.73 -9.40 1.46
CA TYR A 109 3.83 -8.50 1.77
C TYR A 109 5.20 -9.17 1.55
N GLN A 110 5.36 -10.41 1.99
CA GLN A 110 6.59 -11.19 1.77
C GLN A 110 6.91 -11.36 0.28
N LYS A 111 5.90 -11.68 -0.54
CA LYS A 111 6.06 -11.81 -2.00
C LYS A 111 6.42 -10.48 -2.65
N CYS A 112 5.74 -9.39 -2.28
CA CYS A 112 6.02 -8.06 -2.84
C CYS A 112 7.42 -7.57 -2.44
N ALA A 113 7.82 -7.76 -1.17
CA ALA A 113 9.15 -7.43 -0.68
C ALA A 113 10.24 -8.24 -1.39
N SER A 114 10.02 -9.55 -1.59
CA SER A 114 10.94 -10.42 -2.32
C SER A 114 11.09 -10.02 -3.80
N ALA A 115 10.04 -9.45 -4.39
CA ALA A 115 10.07 -8.89 -5.74
C ALA A 115 10.68 -7.48 -5.83
N GLY A 116 11.14 -6.92 -4.70
CA GLY A 116 11.79 -5.60 -4.64
C GLY A 116 10.83 -4.42 -4.56
N TRP A 117 9.56 -4.61 -4.20
CA TRP A 117 8.64 -3.50 -3.94
C TRP A 117 9.04 -2.79 -2.65
N ASP A 118 9.60 -1.58 -2.78
CA ASP A 118 10.19 -0.81 -1.68
C ASP A 118 9.25 -0.65 -0.48
N GLU A 119 8.00 -0.25 -0.71
CA GLU A 119 6.99 -0.06 0.34
C GLU A 119 6.66 -1.38 1.07
N ALA A 120 6.75 -2.52 0.38
CA ALA A 120 6.51 -3.82 0.97
C ALA A 120 7.68 -4.24 1.86
N VAL A 121 8.91 -3.89 1.49
CA VAL A 121 10.09 -4.13 2.33
C VAL A 121 9.99 -3.35 3.63
N ILE A 122 9.63 -2.06 3.56
CA ILE A 122 9.42 -1.23 4.75
C ILE A 122 8.29 -1.81 5.62
N THR A 123 7.15 -2.13 5.02
CA THR A 123 6.00 -2.68 5.75
C THR A 123 6.35 -4.01 6.41
N LEU A 124 7.08 -4.89 5.72
CA LEU A 124 7.49 -6.18 6.27
C LEU A 124 8.52 -6.04 7.40
N ALA A 125 9.44 -5.07 7.29
CA ALA A 125 10.36 -4.75 8.37
C ALA A 125 9.62 -4.23 9.61
N GLU A 126 8.61 -3.37 9.43
CA GLU A 126 7.74 -2.92 10.52
C GLU A 126 6.99 -4.09 11.17
N ILE A 127 6.42 -4.99 10.37
CA ILE A 127 5.73 -6.19 10.88
C ILE A 127 6.68 -7.03 11.75
N TYR A 128 7.91 -7.27 11.30
CA TYR A 128 8.90 -7.98 12.11
C TYR A 128 9.39 -7.15 13.31
N LYS A 129 9.36 -5.83 13.27
CA LYS A 129 9.68 -5.00 14.43
C LYS A 129 8.63 -5.13 15.54
N THR A 130 7.34 -5.20 15.19
CA THR A 130 6.24 -5.20 16.16
C THR A 130 5.69 -6.58 16.50
N GLY A 131 5.88 -7.57 15.64
CA GLY A 131 5.18 -8.86 15.74
C GLY A 131 3.73 -8.80 15.26
N ASP A 132 3.44 -7.94 14.27
CA ASP A 132 2.09 -7.83 13.71
C ASP A 132 1.73 -9.04 12.83
N LEU A 133 0.47 -9.12 12.40
CA LEU A 133 -0.04 -10.14 11.47
C LEU A 133 0.19 -11.59 11.92
N GLY A 134 0.15 -11.83 13.23
CA GLY A 134 0.37 -13.15 13.81
C GLY A 134 1.81 -13.65 13.71
N THR A 135 2.77 -12.72 13.53
CA THR A 135 4.21 -13.01 13.64
C THR A 135 4.72 -12.71 15.03
N GLU A 136 5.90 -13.23 15.37
CA GLU A 136 6.65 -12.76 16.55
C GLU A 136 7.57 -11.62 16.12
N ALA A 137 7.82 -10.70 17.04
CA ALA A 137 8.81 -9.65 16.82
C ALA A 137 10.21 -10.27 16.63
N ASP A 138 10.86 -9.91 15.53
CA ASP A 138 12.16 -10.38 15.09
C ASP A 138 12.96 -9.18 14.57
N LEU A 139 13.66 -8.51 15.50
CA LEU A 139 14.52 -7.38 15.16
C LEU A 139 15.66 -7.77 14.22
N GLY A 140 16.08 -9.05 14.21
CA GLY A 140 17.08 -9.55 13.27
C GLY A 140 16.58 -9.49 11.83
N LYS A 141 15.37 -10.02 11.57
CA LYS A 141 14.72 -9.92 10.25
C LYS A 141 14.41 -8.49 9.85
N CYS A 142 13.93 -7.67 10.79
CA CYS A 142 13.70 -6.24 10.55
C CYS A 142 15.00 -5.55 10.09
N THR A 143 16.09 -5.70 10.85
CA THR A 143 17.40 -5.12 10.53
C THR A 143 17.90 -5.58 9.16
N ALA A 144 17.80 -6.88 8.87
CA ALA A 144 18.28 -7.45 7.61
C ALA A 144 17.51 -6.91 6.38
N LEU A 145 16.18 -6.77 6.49
CA LEU A 145 15.35 -6.19 5.43
C LEU A 145 15.70 -4.72 5.19
N LEU A 146 15.80 -3.93 6.26
CA LEU A 146 16.15 -2.51 6.17
C LEU A 146 17.57 -2.30 5.62
N ALA A 147 18.54 -3.10 6.06
CA ALA A 147 19.91 -3.07 5.55
C ALA A 147 19.94 -3.37 4.04
N SER A 148 19.26 -4.43 3.59
CA SER A 148 19.22 -4.77 2.16
C SER A 148 18.58 -3.66 1.31
N ALA A 149 17.49 -3.04 1.78
CA ALA A 149 16.86 -1.93 1.06
C ALA A 149 17.70 -0.65 1.11
N ALA A 150 18.34 -0.35 2.24
CA ALA A 150 19.24 0.79 2.40
C ALA A 150 20.44 0.68 1.45
N GLU A 151 21.04 -0.51 1.32
CA GLU A 151 22.12 -0.78 0.37
C GLU A 151 21.69 -0.58 -1.09
N LYS A 152 20.42 -0.87 -1.42
CA LYS A 152 19.83 -0.61 -2.74
C LYS A 152 19.45 0.87 -2.96
N GLY A 153 19.67 1.73 -1.98
CA GLY A 153 19.47 3.18 -2.13
C GLY A 153 18.12 3.69 -1.65
N ASN A 154 17.30 2.85 -0.99
CA ASN A 154 16.01 3.26 -0.42
C ASN A 154 16.23 4.20 0.78
N ALA A 155 15.82 5.46 0.63
CA ALA A 155 16.10 6.50 1.62
C ALA A 155 15.30 6.31 2.92
N GLN A 156 14.08 5.78 2.83
CA GLN A 156 13.28 5.44 4.01
C GLN A 156 13.94 4.29 4.80
N ALA A 157 14.39 3.23 4.11
CA ALA A 157 15.08 2.12 4.75
C ALA A 157 16.38 2.56 5.44
N MET A 158 17.15 3.47 4.82
CA MET A 158 18.33 4.09 5.44
C MET A 158 17.98 4.82 6.74
N HIS A 159 16.91 5.63 6.74
CA HIS A 159 16.44 6.31 7.93
C HIS A 159 16.03 5.32 9.02
N GLU A 160 15.17 4.35 8.72
CA GLU A 160 14.69 3.36 9.68
C GLU A 160 15.82 2.50 10.26
N LEU A 161 16.78 2.09 9.42
CA LEU A 161 17.97 1.38 9.88
C LEU A 161 18.81 2.25 10.81
N GLY A 162 18.99 3.52 10.45
CA GLY A 162 19.67 4.49 11.29
C GLY A 162 19.02 4.60 12.67
N ILE A 163 17.70 4.79 12.72
CA ILE A 163 16.95 4.84 13.99
C ILE A 163 17.14 3.57 14.81
N LEU A 164 17.12 2.39 14.17
CA LEU A 164 17.31 1.11 14.85
C LEU A 164 18.70 0.95 15.46
N LEU A 165 19.73 1.52 14.82
CA LEU A 165 21.13 1.44 15.24
C LEU A 165 21.54 2.52 16.23
N LEU A 166 20.71 3.54 16.49
CA LEU A 166 21.10 4.73 17.26
C LEU A 166 21.63 4.43 18.67
N GLN A 167 21.05 3.44 19.35
CA GLN A 167 21.41 3.12 20.72
C GLN A 167 22.77 2.42 20.81
N ASP A 168 23.00 1.42 19.96
CA ASP A 168 24.14 0.50 20.08
C ASP A 168 25.29 0.83 19.12
N HIS A 169 25.01 1.53 18.02
CA HIS A 169 25.93 1.79 16.91
C HIS A 169 25.78 3.22 16.37
N ARG A 170 25.86 4.22 17.25
CA ARG A 170 25.58 5.64 16.95
C ARG A 170 26.27 6.19 15.70
N ASP A 171 27.56 5.91 15.49
CA ASP A 171 28.28 6.44 14.32
C ASP A 171 27.71 5.87 13.01
N GLN A 172 27.47 4.55 12.97
CA GLN A 172 26.85 3.90 11.81
C GLN A 172 25.41 4.39 11.59
N ALA A 173 24.67 4.61 12.68
CA ALA A 173 23.32 5.16 12.63
C ALA A 173 23.30 6.54 11.96
N LEU A 174 24.19 7.44 12.40
CA LEU A 174 24.31 8.77 11.83
C LEU A 174 24.75 8.74 10.36
N ASP A 175 25.63 7.83 9.98
CA ASP A 175 26.01 7.63 8.57
C ASP A 175 24.79 7.26 7.70
N TRP A 176 23.95 6.34 8.16
CA TRP A 176 22.74 5.96 7.43
C TRP A 176 21.70 7.10 7.37
N ILE A 177 21.48 7.81 8.47
CA ILE A 177 20.58 8.97 8.50
C ILE A 177 21.09 10.09 7.59
N ASN A 178 22.40 10.35 7.57
CA ASN A 178 23.02 11.31 6.65
C ASN A 178 22.81 10.93 5.19
N LYS A 179 22.97 9.64 4.83
CA LYS A 179 22.69 9.15 3.48
C LYS A 179 21.21 9.30 3.09
N ALA A 180 20.29 9.03 4.02
CA ALA A 180 18.86 9.25 3.81
C ALA A 180 18.53 10.73 3.56
N ALA A 181 19.13 11.63 4.34
CA ALA A 181 18.94 13.08 4.21
C ALA A 181 19.53 13.64 2.91
N GLN A 182 20.69 13.14 2.46
CA GLN A 182 21.27 13.50 1.15
C GLN A 182 20.36 13.10 -0.01
N LYS A 183 19.55 12.06 0.17
CA LYS A 183 18.50 11.65 -0.78
C LYS A 183 17.18 12.42 -0.62
N GLY A 184 17.13 13.42 0.25
CA GLY A 184 15.98 14.27 0.47
C GLY A 184 14.90 13.65 1.36
N TYR A 185 15.19 12.58 2.11
CA TYR A 185 14.22 12.02 3.04
C TYR A 185 13.98 12.97 4.21
N TRP A 186 12.78 13.56 4.25
CA TRP A 186 12.51 14.71 5.12
C TRP A 186 12.71 14.40 6.60
N GLN A 187 12.31 13.22 7.09
CA GLN A 187 12.48 12.83 8.50
C GLN A 187 13.96 12.77 8.88
N ALA A 188 14.81 12.30 7.97
CA ALA A 188 16.25 12.28 8.19
C ALA A 188 16.86 13.69 8.19
N VAL A 189 16.38 14.58 7.31
CA VAL A 189 16.80 15.99 7.29
C VAL A 189 16.42 16.68 8.61
N GLU A 190 15.20 16.47 9.10
CA GLU A 190 14.76 17.02 10.38
C GLU A 190 15.55 16.47 11.56
N TYR A 191 15.83 15.16 11.57
CA TYR A 191 16.65 14.54 12.59
C TYR A 191 18.05 15.17 12.66
N ILE A 192 18.70 15.37 11.53
CA ILE A 192 20.04 15.98 11.49
C ILE A 192 19.99 17.44 11.98
N ARG A 193 18.96 18.20 11.60
CA ARG A 193 18.79 19.58 12.06
C ARG A 193 18.63 19.66 13.58
N SER A 194 17.85 18.76 14.18
CA SER A 194 17.64 18.76 15.63
C SER A 194 18.91 18.41 16.41
N VAL A 195 19.73 17.49 15.90
CA VAL A 195 21.03 17.14 16.50
C VAL A 195 22.01 18.33 16.44
N HIS A 196 22.06 19.08 15.35
CA HIS A 196 22.95 20.24 15.22
C HIS A 196 22.52 21.45 16.07
N GLN A 197 21.22 21.60 16.33
CA GLN A 197 20.71 22.68 17.19
C GLN A 197 20.90 22.39 18.70
N ALA A 198 21.21 21.15 19.07
CA ALA A 198 21.40 20.71 20.45
C ALA A 198 22.86 20.76 20.93
N LEU A 199 23.78 21.23 20.09
CA LEU A 199 25.21 21.44 20.38
C LEU A 199 25.52 22.93 20.54
#